data_AF-A0A2H0UAP9-F1
#
_entry.id   AF-A0A2H0UAP9-F1
#
_cell.length_a   1.000
_cell.length_b   1.000
_cell.length_c   1.000
_cell.angle_alpha   90.00
_cell.angle_beta   90.00
_cell.angle_gamma   90.00
#
_symmetry.space_group_name_H-M   'P 1'
#
loop_
_entity.id
_entity.type
_entity.pdbx_description
1 polymer ?
#
loop_
_entity_poly.entity_id
_entity_poly.type
_entity_poly.pdbx_seq_one_letter_code
_entity_poly.pdbx_strand_id
1 'polypeptide(L)'
;MHIVPSEQIGDQQWDAFCDTSLDAWVGHRTIGRRSALALDTQNQDHSFAVYDGYALVAVAPLVTRACGDNEYEFALSAGVPVPTPALAPHLSDDSHERIAIDCMAEIDNRARLHHVARSRMAINVFTDLVLDTAHKTNPLERFGYRDDSRLTTVIDLRQRDDQLLRKMSKGHRADIVYSSKQTYVADFFDGQTISQEAWLAFMALYEKAAGRGVLSSARWNEVLERIQQGLGLLAFVRDAAAERYFSGALITIYKKGANYAMAATDPQERSRRGIGQFLQWRIMSELRDRGIEFYDMGGQNGDSEKEVNIARFKRHFGGVPTQVWAGVKEY
;
A
#
# COMPACT_ATOMS: atom_id res chain seq x y z
N MET A 1 -19.22 -9.66 23.72
CA MET A 1 -18.37 -8.71 22.98
C MET A 1 -18.91 -7.31 23.14
N HIS A 2 -18.01 -6.34 23.10
CA HIS A 2 -18.31 -4.92 23.23
C HIS A 2 -17.63 -4.18 22.06
N ILE A 3 -18.40 -3.43 21.28
CA ILE A 3 -17.89 -2.68 20.13
C ILE A 3 -17.84 -1.21 20.50
N VAL A 4 -16.70 -0.58 20.27
CA VAL A 4 -16.48 0.85 20.55
C VAL A 4 -15.95 1.59 19.32
N PRO A 5 -16.32 2.87 19.13
CA PRO A 5 -15.67 3.73 18.16
C PRO A 5 -14.15 3.84 18.39
N SER A 6 -13.39 4.05 17.31
CA SER A 6 -11.92 4.13 17.37
C SER A 6 -11.41 5.25 18.29
N GLU A 7 -12.18 6.32 18.46
CA GLU A 7 -11.85 7.46 19.31
C GLU A 7 -11.79 7.08 20.79
N GLN A 8 -12.53 6.04 21.21
CA GLN A 8 -12.55 5.59 22.60
C GLN A 8 -11.32 4.77 23.00
N ILE A 9 -10.61 4.18 22.03
CA ILE A 9 -9.38 3.42 22.29
C ILE A 9 -8.13 4.29 22.14
N GLY A 10 -8.20 5.32 21.31
CA GLY A 10 -7.09 6.21 21.01
C GLY A 10 -6.05 5.61 20.05
N ASP A 11 -5.37 6.49 19.31
CA ASP A 11 -4.47 6.12 18.22
C ASP A 11 -3.28 5.26 18.66
N GLN A 12 -2.76 5.49 19.88
CA GLN A 12 -1.64 4.71 20.40
C GLN A 12 -2.01 3.24 20.63
N GLN A 13 -3.17 2.98 21.25
CA GLN A 13 -3.63 1.61 21.49
C GLN A 13 -4.04 0.93 20.18
N TRP A 14 -4.66 1.69 19.28
CA TRP A 14 -5.01 1.22 17.94
C TRP A 14 -3.78 0.74 17.15
N ASP A 15 -2.74 1.57 17.08
CA ASP A 15 -1.53 1.27 16.33
C ASP A 15 -0.75 0.12 16.98
N ALA A 16 -0.68 0.07 18.31
CA ALA A 16 -0.08 -1.05 19.03
C ALA A 16 -0.79 -2.37 18.72
N PHE A 17 -2.12 -2.37 18.61
CA PHE A 17 -2.86 -3.55 18.16
C PHE A 17 -2.47 -3.95 16.73
N CYS A 18 -2.45 -2.98 15.80
CA CYS A 18 -2.07 -3.21 14.41
C CYS A 18 -0.66 -3.81 14.29
N ASP A 19 0.29 -3.37 15.11
CA ASP A 19 1.66 -3.87 15.10
C ASP A 19 1.76 -5.35 15.50
N THR A 20 0.81 -5.85 16.30
CA THR A 20 0.77 -7.27 16.74
C THR A 20 -0.09 -8.19 15.89
N SER A 21 -1.12 -7.67 15.22
CA SER A 21 -2.02 -8.48 14.38
C SER A 21 -1.33 -8.98 13.10
N LEU A 22 -1.58 -10.23 12.68
CA LEU A 22 -1.05 -10.76 11.42
C LEU A 22 -1.83 -10.25 10.18
N ASP A 23 -3.07 -9.81 10.38
CA ASP A 23 -3.93 -9.30 9.32
C ASP A 23 -3.66 -7.82 8.99
N ALA A 24 -3.12 -7.08 9.97
CA ALA A 24 -2.97 -5.65 9.88
C ALA A 24 -1.83 -5.22 8.96
N TRP A 25 -2.13 -4.21 8.13
CA TRP A 25 -1.18 -3.50 7.28
C TRP A 25 -1.18 -1.99 7.55
N VAL A 26 -0.41 -1.22 6.77
CA VAL A 26 -0.33 0.25 6.91
C VAL A 26 -1.69 0.95 6.81
N GLY A 27 -2.63 0.37 6.04
CA GLY A 27 -3.99 0.89 5.91
C GLY A 27 -4.85 0.72 7.16
N HIS A 28 -4.47 -0.19 8.06
CA HIS A 28 -5.11 -0.35 9.36
C HIS A 28 -4.66 0.69 10.36
N ARG A 29 -3.40 1.14 10.29
CA ARG A 29 -2.88 2.13 11.23
C ARG A 29 -3.65 3.44 11.15
N THR A 30 -3.57 4.19 12.24
CA THR A 30 -4.13 5.54 12.36
C THR A 30 -3.77 6.42 11.16
N ILE A 31 -2.52 6.36 10.69
CA ILE A 31 -2.11 7.13 9.53
C ILE A 31 -2.98 6.83 8.30
N GLY A 32 -3.34 5.57 8.05
CA GLY A 32 -4.21 5.19 6.92
C GLY A 32 -5.58 5.84 6.97
N ARG A 33 -6.19 5.90 8.17
CA ARG A 33 -7.46 6.62 8.39
C ARG A 33 -7.31 8.12 8.15
N ARG A 34 -6.28 8.72 8.76
CA ARG A 34 -5.99 10.16 8.61
C ARG A 34 -5.75 10.53 7.15
N SER A 35 -5.06 9.69 6.38
CA SER A 35 -4.86 9.93 4.94
C SER A 35 -6.19 9.97 4.20
N ALA A 36 -7.10 9.03 4.49
CA ALA A 36 -8.41 9.01 3.85
C ALA A 36 -9.21 10.27 4.21
N LEU A 37 -9.22 10.67 5.48
CA LEU A 37 -9.90 11.90 5.93
C LEU A 37 -9.30 13.17 5.31
N ALA A 38 -7.99 13.21 5.07
CA ALA A 38 -7.32 14.36 4.47
C ALA A 38 -7.62 14.55 2.97
N LEU A 39 -8.23 13.56 2.29
CA LEU A 39 -8.58 13.67 0.88
C LEU A 39 -9.77 14.57 0.60
N ASP A 40 -10.74 14.60 1.51
CA ASP A 40 -11.97 15.38 1.38
C ASP A 40 -12.53 15.68 2.77
N THR A 41 -12.93 16.94 3.00
CA THR A 41 -13.53 17.38 4.27
C THR A 41 -14.88 16.74 4.59
N GLN A 42 -15.53 16.11 3.59
CA GLN A 42 -16.77 15.36 3.78
C GLN A 42 -16.54 13.94 4.28
N ASN A 43 -15.31 13.44 4.25
CA ASN A 43 -15.00 12.10 4.71
C ASN A 43 -15.14 12.02 6.24
N GLN A 44 -15.72 10.94 6.74
CA GLN A 44 -15.92 10.72 8.17
C GLN A 44 -15.35 9.38 8.60
N ASP A 45 -14.81 9.35 9.82
CA ASP A 45 -14.29 8.13 10.42
C ASP A 45 -15.43 7.37 11.11
N HIS A 46 -15.61 6.12 10.72
CA HIS A 46 -16.54 5.17 11.32
C HIS A 46 -15.80 3.92 11.79
N SER A 47 -14.50 4.02 12.00
CA SER A 47 -13.67 2.92 12.46
C SER A 47 -14.07 2.48 13.86
N PHE A 48 -13.84 1.21 14.17
CA PHE A 48 -14.22 0.64 15.45
C PHE A 48 -13.27 -0.45 15.91
N ALA A 49 -13.36 -0.73 17.20
CA ALA A 49 -12.67 -1.81 17.88
C ALA A 49 -13.68 -2.76 18.53
N VAL A 50 -13.28 -4.02 18.64
CA VAL A 50 -14.07 -5.07 19.29
C VAL A 50 -13.30 -5.58 20.51
N TYR A 51 -13.98 -5.60 21.65
CA TYR A 51 -13.51 -6.18 22.90
C TYR A 51 -14.24 -7.49 23.22
N ASP A 52 -13.51 -8.50 23.67
CA ASP A 52 -14.05 -9.68 24.35
C ASP A 52 -13.64 -9.63 25.83
N GLY A 53 -14.60 -9.31 26.70
CA GLY A 53 -14.29 -8.87 28.07
C GLY A 53 -13.46 -7.59 28.06
N TYR A 54 -12.23 -7.66 28.58
CA TYR A 54 -11.27 -6.55 28.60
C TYR A 54 -10.21 -6.64 27.49
N ALA A 55 -10.19 -7.72 26.72
CA ALA A 55 -9.20 -7.91 25.66
C ALA A 55 -9.67 -7.23 24.38
N LEU A 56 -8.82 -6.38 23.80
CA LEU A 56 -9.00 -5.87 22.44
C LEU A 56 -8.71 -7.00 21.46
N VAL A 57 -9.72 -7.44 20.71
CA VAL A 57 -9.63 -8.65 19.85
C VAL A 57 -9.72 -8.35 18.36
N ALA A 58 -10.22 -7.18 17.96
CA ALA A 58 -10.20 -6.74 16.57
C ALA A 58 -10.23 -5.22 16.43
N VAL A 59 -9.72 -4.72 15.31
CA VAL A 59 -9.89 -3.33 14.85
C VAL A 59 -10.30 -3.31 13.38
N ALA A 60 -11.18 -2.40 13.01
CA ALA A 60 -11.69 -2.27 11.65
C ALA A 60 -11.64 -0.81 11.20
N PRO A 61 -10.69 -0.41 10.32
CA PRO A 61 -10.68 0.91 9.74
C PRO A 61 -11.84 1.05 8.76
N LEU A 62 -12.61 2.13 8.87
CA LEU A 62 -13.81 2.35 8.09
C LEU A 62 -14.02 3.85 7.91
N VAL A 63 -13.80 4.36 6.71
CA VAL A 63 -13.94 5.80 6.41
C VAL A 63 -14.95 5.94 5.28
N THR A 64 -15.92 6.85 5.44
CA THR A 64 -16.82 7.23 4.36
C THR A 64 -16.15 8.21 3.41
N ARG A 65 -16.50 8.10 2.14
CA ARG A 65 -16.12 9.05 1.11
C ARG A 65 -17.25 9.27 0.13
N ALA A 66 -17.42 10.51 -0.34
CA ALA A 66 -18.35 10.83 -1.42
C ALA A 66 -17.96 10.11 -2.73
N CYS A 67 -18.93 9.44 -3.37
CA CYS A 67 -18.75 8.76 -4.67
C CYS A 67 -19.75 9.18 -5.75
N GLY A 68 -20.61 10.16 -5.46
CA GLY A 68 -21.62 10.70 -6.37
C GLY A 68 -22.39 11.84 -5.70
N ASP A 69 -23.46 12.31 -6.33
CA ASP A 69 -24.33 13.34 -5.74
C ASP A 69 -25.06 12.76 -4.52
N ASN A 70 -24.64 13.16 -3.32
CA ASN A 70 -25.17 12.68 -2.04
C ASN A 70 -25.00 11.17 -1.77
N GLU A 71 -24.08 10.49 -2.48
CA GLU A 71 -23.76 9.08 -2.24
C GLU A 71 -22.40 8.94 -1.56
N TYR A 72 -22.34 8.06 -0.56
CA TYR A 72 -21.12 7.72 0.16
C TYR A 72 -20.76 6.25 -0.04
N GLU A 73 -19.46 5.95 -0.07
CA GLU A 73 -18.92 4.59 -0.02
C GLU A 73 -17.93 4.45 1.14
N PHE A 74 -17.76 3.24 1.67
CA PHE A 74 -16.62 2.92 2.52
C PHE A 74 -15.40 2.56 1.65
N ALA A 75 -14.40 3.46 1.63
CA ALA A 75 -13.17 3.35 0.84
C ALA A 75 -12.09 4.30 1.39
N LEU A 76 -10.80 3.96 1.25
CA LEU A 76 -9.71 4.86 1.64
C LEU A 76 -9.50 6.01 0.64
N SER A 77 -9.80 5.77 -0.65
CA SER A 77 -9.78 6.79 -1.70
C SER A 77 -10.52 6.30 -2.94
N ALA A 78 -10.51 7.07 -4.04
CA ALA A 78 -11.12 6.69 -5.32
C ALA A 78 -10.69 5.29 -5.79
N GLY A 79 -11.62 4.33 -5.67
CA GLY A 79 -11.40 2.94 -6.07
C GLY A 79 -10.41 2.15 -5.20
N VAL A 80 -10.00 2.70 -4.05
CA VAL A 80 -9.09 2.01 -3.10
C VAL A 80 -9.91 1.49 -1.91
N PRO A 81 -10.06 0.16 -1.77
CA PRO A 81 -10.84 -0.44 -0.69
C PRO A 81 -10.24 -0.13 0.69
N VAL A 82 -11.08 -0.12 1.73
CA VAL A 82 -10.60 -0.24 3.12
C VAL A 82 -10.08 -1.66 3.34
N PRO A 83 -9.08 -1.89 4.20
CA PRO A 83 -8.70 -3.25 4.48
C PRO A 83 -9.78 -3.94 5.33
N THR A 84 -9.86 -5.28 5.23
CA THR A 84 -10.71 -6.08 6.13
C THR A 84 -10.34 -5.86 7.59
N PRO A 85 -11.22 -6.19 8.56
CA PRO A 85 -10.87 -6.14 9.98
C PRO A 85 -9.56 -6.89 10.26
N ALA A 86 -8.74 -6.32 11.15
CA ALA A 86 -7.56 -7.00 11.66
C ALA A 86 -7.87 -7.64 13.01
N LEU A 87 -7.54 -8.91 13.18
CA LEU A 87 -7.88 -9.68 14.37
C LEU A 87 -6.63 -9.96 15.22
N ALA A 88 -6.85 -10.24 16.51
CA ALA A 88 -5.77 -10.53 17.43
C ALA A 88 -5.10 -11.88 17.09
N PRO A 89 -3.76 -11.98 17.16
CA PRO A 89 -3.02 -13.15 16.65
C PRO A 89 -3.15 -14.40 17.52
N HIS A 90 -3.75 -14.29 18.71
CA HIS A 90 -3.85 -15.38 19.69
C HIS A 90 -5.25 -16.02 19.74
N LEU A 91 -6.15 -15.63 18.84
CA LEU A 91 -7.48 -16.21 18.75
C LEU A 91 -7.38 -17.66 18.24
N SER A 92 -8.21 -18.55 18.78
CA SER A 92 -8.46 -19.86 18.16
C SER A 92 -9.21 -19.69 16.83
N ASP A 93 -9.15 -20.68 15.95
CA ASP A 93 -9.86 -20.64 14.65
C ASP A 93 -11.36 -20.33 14.81
N ASP A 94 -12.03 -20.98 15.78
CA ASP A 94 -13.45 -20.74 16.08
C ASP A 94 -13.71 -19.30 16.55
N SER A 95 -12.83 -18.78 17.41
CA SER A 95 -12.95 -17.39 17.90
C SER A 95 -12.66 -16.39 16.80
N HIS A 96 -11.67 -16.68 15.96
CA HIS A 96 -11.28 -15.87 14.81
C HIS A 96 -12.44 -15.77 13.81
N GLU A 97 -13.06 -16.90 13.46
CA GLU A 97 -14.22 -16.92 12.56
C GLU A 97 -15.41 -16.15 13.14
N ARG A 98 -15.76 -16.41 14.41
CA ARG A 98 -16.85 -15.69 15.09
C ARG A 98 -16.61 -14.18 15.08
N ILE A 99 -15.44 -13.72 15.52
CA ILE A 99 -15.10 -12.30 15.60
C ILE A 99 -15.10 -11.67 14.21
N ALA A 100 -14.60 -12.37 13.18
CA ALA A 100 -14.67 -11.88 11.81
C ALA A 100 -16.12 -11.68 11.35
N ILE A 101 -17.01 -12.63 11.64
CA ILE A 101 -18.45 -12.51 11.34
C ILE A 101 -19.05 -11.29 12.04
N ASP A 102 -18.75 -11.09 13.33
CA ASP A 102 -19.28 -9.96 14.10
C ASP A 102 -18.77 -8.61 13.57
N CYS A 103 -17.49 -8.52 13.19
CA CYS A 103 -16.94 -7.32 12.55
C CYS A 103 -17.63 -7.02 11.21
N MET A 104 -17.85 -8.03 10.37
CA MET A 104 -18.52 -7.84 9.08
C MET A 104 -19.99 -7.44 9.26
N ALA A 105 -20.69 -8.01 10.25
CA ALA A 105 -22.05 -7.62 10.60
C ALA A 105 -22.13 -6.16 11.11
N GLU A 106 -21.14 -5.73 11.89
CA GLU A 106 -21.07 -4.33 12.35
C GLU A 106 -20.76 -3.36 11.19
N ILE A 107 -19.95 -3.76 10.21
CA ILE A 107 -19.74 -2.97 8.98
C ILE A 107 -21.06 -2.81 8.23
N ASP A 108 -21.85 -3.88 8.07
CA ASP A 108 -23.17 -3.83 7.44
C ASP A 108 -24.16 -2.94 8.21
N ASN A 109 -24.07 -2.94 9.55
CA ASN A 109 -24.88 -2.09 10.42
C ASN A 109 -24.53 -0.61 10.23
N ARG A 110 -23.24 -0.27 10.25
CA ARG A 110 -22.74 1.09 10.00
C ARG A 110 -23.05 1.58 8.59
N ALA A 111 -22.96 0.72 7.59
CA ALA A 111 -23.32 1.06 6.22
C ALA A 111 -24.78 1.54 6.13
N ARG A 112 -25.71 0.77 6.71
CA ARG A 112 -27.14 1.12 6.76
C ARG A 112 -27.40 2.38 7.59
N LEU A 113 -26.77 2.50 8.76
CA LEU A 113 -26.93 3.65 9.66
C LEU A 113 -26.47 4.97 8.99
N HIS A 114 -25.41 4.90 8.18
CA HIS A 114 -24.82 6.07 7.53
C HIS A 114 -25.23 6.21 6.06
N HIS A 115 -26.23 5.46 5.61
CA HIS A 115 -26.74 5.50 4.23
C HIS A 115 -25.64 5.36 3.16
N VAL A 116 -24.68 4.49 3.44
CA VAL A 116 -23.57 4.18 2.54
C VAL A 116 -24.10 3.33 1.39
N ALA A 117 -23.93 3.78 0.15
CA ALA A 117 -24.38 3.06 -1.04
C ALA A 117 -23.62 1.74 -1.24
N ARG A 118 -22.32 1.73 -0.91
CA ARG A 118 -21.46 0.54 -1.04
C ARG A 118 -20.25 0.51 -0.12
N SER A 119 -19.77 -0.70 0.17
CA SER A 119 -18.52 -0.96 0.88
C SER A 119 -17.51 -1.65 -0.04
N ARG A 120 -16.28 -1.15 -0.08
CA ARG A 120 -15.16 -1.76 -0.80
C ARG A 120 -14.14 -2.27 0.21
N MET A 121 -13.89 -3.58 0.23
CA MET A 121 -12.92 -4.17 1.14
C MET A 121 -11.85 -4.98 0.41
N ALA A 122 -10.65 -5.05 0.98
CA ALA A 122 -9.58 -5.91 0.48
C ALA A 122 -8.76 -6.54 1.60
N ILE A 123 -8.26 -7.74 1.32
CA ILE A 123 -7.31 -8.45 2.16
C ILE A 123 -5.91 -8.09 1.69
N ASN A 124 -5.02 -7.74 2.62
CA ASN A 124 -3.68 -7.34 2.26
C ASN A 124 -2.86 -8.51 1.68
N VAL A 125 -2.03 -8.22 0.68
CA VAL A 125 -1.24 -9.23 -0.04
C VAL A 125 -0.16 -9.90 0.82
N PHE A 126 0.22 -9.29 1.94
CA PHE A 126 1.24 -9.82 2.85
C PHE A 126 0.67 -10.60 4.03
N THR A 127 -0.64 -10.88 4.03
CA THR A 127 -1.24 -11.80 5.01
C THR A 127 -0.90 -13.24 4.66
N ASP A 128 -0.81 -14.11 5.68
CA ASP A 128 -0.57 -15.54 5.47
C ASP A 128 -1.64 -16.15 4.54
N LEU A 129 -2.89 -15.66 4.62
CA LEU A 129 -4.00 -16.04 3.75
C LEU A 129 -3.71 -15.87 2.25
N VAL A 130 -2.95 -14.82 1.89
CA VAL A 130 -2.65 -14.49 0.48
C VAL A 130 -1.31 -15.10 0.04
N LEU A 131 -0.34 -15.14 0.95
CA LEU A 131 0.96 -15.74 0.68
C LEU A 131 0.88 -17.27 0.61
N ASP A 132 -0.03 -17.89 1.37
CA ASP A 132 -0.41 -19.29 1.24
C ASP A 132 -1.47 -19.45 0.14
N THR A 133 -1.02 -19.87 -1.04
CA THR A 133 -1.85 -20.02 -2.27
C THR A 133 -2.96 -21.08 -2.17
N ALA A 134 -3.26 -21.60 -0.97
CA ALA A 134 -4.29 -22.60 -0.73
C ALA A 134 -5.71 -22.11 -1.05
N HIS A 135 -5.96 -20.80 -0.94
CA HIS A 135 -7.28 -20.22 -1.20
C HIS A 135 -7.57 -20.09 -2.70
N LYS A 136 -8.65 -20.74 -3.16
CA LYS A 136 -9.09 -20.72 -4.56
C LYS A 136 -10.22 -19.72 -4.84
N THR A 137 -10.88 -19.23 -3.80
CA THR A 137 -12.07 -18.38 -3.90
C THR A 137 -11.94 -17.17 -2.99
N ASN A 138 -12.60 -16.08 -3.35
CA ASN A 138 -12.56 -14.84 -2.60
C ASN A 138 -13.26 -15.00 -1.23
N PRO A 139 -12.54 -14.85 -0.10
CA PRO A 139 -13.12 -15.02 1.23
C PRO A 139 -14.24 -14.04 1.57
N LEU A 140 -14.37 -12.93 0.83
CA LEU A 140 -15.38 -11.90 1.08
C LEU A 140 -16.77 -12.29 0.53
N GLU A 141 -16.85 -13.24 -0.40
CA GLU A 141 -18.11 -13.67 -1.00
C GLU A 141 -19.09 -14.22 0.04
N ARG A 142 -18.58 -14.91 1.07
CA ARG A 142 -19.41 -15.43 2.18
C ARG A 142 -20.12 -14.33 2.98
N PHE A 143 -19.64 -13.09 2.89
CA PHE A 143 -20.23 -11.91 3.53
C PHE A 143 -21.09 -11.08 2.55
N GLY A 144 -21.38 -11.62 1.36
CA GLY A 144 -22.21 -10.97 0.34
C GLY A 144 -21.47 -9.95 -0.52
N TYR A 145 -20.14 -9.92 -0.49
CA TYR A 145 -19.36 -9.07 -1.40
C TYR A 145 -19.26 -9.74 -2.77
N ARG A 146 -19.50 -8.98 -3.83
CA ARG A 146 -19.13 -9.39 -5.20
C ARG A 146 -17.63 -9.25 -5.37
N ASP A 147 -17.02 -10.24 -6.02
CA ASP A 147 -15.59 -10.23 -6.31
C ASP A 147 -15.16 -9.00 -7.13
N ASP A 148 -14.16 -8.27 -6.62
CA ASP A 148 -13.45 -7.17 -7.30
C ASP A 148 -11.93 -7.36 -7.14
N SER A 149 -11.51 -8.63 -6.96
CA SER A 149 -10.12 -9.00 -6.73
C SER A 149 -9.23 -8.70 -7.92
N ARG A 150 -7.97 -8.34 -7.67
CA ARG A 150 -7.01 -7.92 -8.70
C ARG A 150 -5.69 -8.66 -8.56
N LEU A 151 -4.95 -8.76 -9.66
CA LEU A 151 -3.60 -9.29 -9.64
C LEU A 151 -2.59 -8.18 -9.35
N THR A 152 -1.67 -8.48 -8.44
CA THR A 152 -0.45 -7.72 -8.22
C THR A 152 0.79 -8.56 -8.54
N THR A 153 1.99 -8.02 -8.37
CA THR A 153 3.24 -8.78 -8.52
C THR A 153 4.10 -8.62 -7.27
N VAL A 154 4.30 -9.72 -6.55
CA VAL A 154 5.09 -9.75 -5.32
C VAL A 154 6.46 -10.38 -5.59
N ILE A 155 7.51 -9.70 -5.16
CA ILE A 155 8.89 -10.16 -5.20
C ILE A 155 9.25 -10.64 -3.79
N ASP A 156 9.76 -11.86 -3.68
CA ASP A 156 10.32 -12.41 -2.44
C ASP A 156 11.80 -12.01 -2.32
N LEU A 157 12.08 -11.04 -1.46
CA LEU A 157 13.39 -10.42 -1.23
C LEU A 157 14.31 -11.26 -0.33
N ARG A 158 13.82 -12.36 0.26
CA ARG A 158 14.67 -13.31 1.01
C ARG A 158 15.65 -14.05 0.11
N GLN A 159 15.39 -14.04 -1.20
CA GLN A 159 16.25 -14.63 -2.21
C GLN A 159 17.54 -13.82 -2.40
N ARG A 160 18.60 -14.51 -2.79
CA ARG A 160 19.88 -13.86 -3.12
C ARG A 160 19.80 -13.08 -4.42
N ASP A 161 20.69 -12.10 -4.59
CA ASP A 161 20.73 -11.24 -5.78
C ASP A 161 20.82 -12.03 -7.10
N ASP A 162 21.61 -13.10 -7.13
CA ASP A 162 21.76 -13.95 -8.32
C ASP A 162 20.46 -14.66 -8.69
N GLN A 163 19.65 -15.02 -7.69
CA GLN A 163 18.35 -15.66 -7.90
C GLN A 163 17.31 -14.65 -8.38
N LEU A 164 17.27 -13.46 -7.75
CA LEU A 164 16.37 -12.37 -8.15
C LEU A 164 16.63 -11.95 -9.60
N LEU A 165 17.89 -11.70 -9.98
CA LEU A 165 18.25 -11.32 -11.35
C LEU A 165 17.92 -12.41 -12.39
N ARG A 166 18.00 -13.69 -12.02
CA ARG A 166 17.63 -14.80 -12.92
C ARG A 166 16.13 -14.84 -13.22
N LYS A 167 15.28 -14.43 -12.27
CA LYS A 167 13.82 -14.35 -12.45
C LYS A 167 13.37 -13.15 -13.28
N MET A 168 14.20 -12.10 -13.39
CA MET A 168 13.90 -10.95 -14.23
C MET A 168 13.92 -11.27 -15.72
N SER A 169 13.21 -10.46 -16.51
CA SER A 169 13.27 -10.58 -17.97
C SER A 169 14.70 -10.31 -18.49
N LYS A 170 15.04 -10.90 -19.65
CA LYS A 170 16.35 -10.70 -20.29
C LYS A 170 16.68 -9.21 -20.47
N GLY A 171 15.69 -8.39 -20.83
CA GLY A 171 15.83 -6.95 -21.01
C GLY A 171 16.16 -6.23 -19.71
N HIS A 172 15.36 -6.42 -18.66
CA HIS A 172 15.60 -5.77 -17.37
C HIS A 172 16.94 -6.18 -16.76
N ARG A 173 17.29 -7.48 -16.81
CA ARG A 173 18.60 -7.92 -16.35
C ARG A 173 19.74 -7.25 -17.12
N ALA A 174 19.63 -7.15 -18.45
CA ALA A 174 20.64 -6.49 -19.26
C ALA A 174 20.75 -4.98 -18.94
N ASP A 175 19.62 -4.31 -18.71
CA ASP A 175 19.60 -2.89 -18.37
C ASP A 175 20.15 -2.61 -16.98
N ILE A 176 19.91 -3.49 -15.99
CA ILE A 176 20.53 -3.41 -14.66
C ILE A 176 22.04 -3.59 -14.75
N VAL A 177 22.51 -4.59 -15.50
CA VAL A 177 23.95 -4.84 -15.68
C VAL A 177 24.62 -3.67 -16.40
N TYR A 178 23.96 -3.07 -17.39
CA TYR A 178 24.44 -1.89 -18.08
C TYR A 178 24.50 -0.67 -17.15
N SER A 179 23.41 -0.38 -16.45
CA SER A 179 23.28 0.79 -15.58
C SER A 179 24.19 0.73 -14.35
N SER A 180 24.46 -0.46 -13.82
CA SER A 180 25.40 -0.68 -12.71
C SER A 180 26.86 -0.37 -13.06
N LYS A 181 27.18 -0.23 -14.36
CA LYS A 181 28.50 0.20 -14.85
C LYS A 181 28.55 1.68 -15.20
N GLN A 182 27.41 2.38 -15.12
CA GLN A 182 27.35 3.82 -15.33
C GLN A 182 27.65 4.56 -14.03
N THR A 183 27.71 5.88 -14.10
CA THR A 183 27.86 6.78 -12.96
C THR A 183 26.58 6.96 -12.16
N TYR A 184 25.58 6.07 -12.29
CA TYR A 184 24.32 6.23 -11.57
C TYR A 184 24.50 5.97 -10.07
N VAL A 185 23.93 6.86 -9.27
CA VAL A 185 23.88 6.76 -7.81
C VAL A 185 22.42 6.71 -7.39
N ALA A 186 22.11 5.82 -6.45
CA ALA A 186 20.81 5.77 -5.80
C ALA A 186 20.95 6.30 -4.38
N ASP A 187 20.13 7.30 -4.06
CA ASP A 187 20.09 7.94 -2.75
C ASP A 187 18.79 7.55 -2.04
N PHE A 188 18.85 7.30 -0.74
CA PHE A 188 17.75 6.79 0.07
C PHE A 188 17.50 7.68 1.28
N PHE A 189 16.23 7.99 1.52
CA PHE A 189 15.77 8.86 2.58
C PHE A 189 14.62 8.19 3.33
N ASP A 190 14.81 8.02 4.64
CA ASP A 190 13.81 7.50 5.58
C ASP A 190 13.46 8.54 6.63
N GLY A 191 12.69 8.15 7.66
CA GLY A 191 12.24 9.09 8.69
C GLY A 191 13.35 9.80 9.47
N GLN A 192 14.58 9.25 9.46
CA GLN A 192 15.73 9.87 10.14
C GLN A 192 16.55 10.78 9.22
N THR A 193 16.54 10.49 7.92
CA THR A 193 17.43 11.12 6.93
C THR A 193 16.70 12.05 5.95
N ILE A 194 15.38 11.98 5.87
CA ILE A 194 14.59 12.84 4.98
C ILE A 194 14.78 14.32 5.31
N SER A 195 15.22 15.09 4.31
CA SER A 195 15.38 16.54 4.40
C SER A 195 14.26 17.27 3.66
N GLN A 196 14.03 18.53 4.01
CA GLN A 196 13.10 19.39 3.28
C GLN A 196 13.50 19.51 1.81
N GLU A 197 14.80 19.58 1.51
CA GLU A 197 15.32 19.65 0.14
C GLU A 197 14.98 18.40 -0.67
N ALA A 198 15.26 17.20 -0.12
CA ALA A 198 14.95 15.94 -0.78
C ALA A 198 13.44 15.79 -1.01
N TRP A 199 12.63 16.21 -0.04
CA TRP A 199 11.18 16.18 -0.15
C TRP A 199 10.65 17.11 -1.24
N LEU A 200 11.11 18.37 -1.26
CA LEU A 200 10.73 19.34 -2.30
C LEU A 200 11.20 18.89 -3.69
N ALA A 201 12.37 18.25 -3.78
CA ALA A 201 12.86 17.67 -5.03
C ALA A 201 11.94 16.55 -5.53
N PHE A 202 11.39 15.71 -4.65
CA PHE A 202 10.44 14.67 -5.04
C PHE A 202 9.13 15.27 -5.53
N MET A 203 8.57 16.24 -4.81
CA MET A 203 7.35 16.95 -5.21
C MET A 203 7.51 17.58 -6.61
N ALA A 204 8.60 18.33 -6.83
CA ALA A 204 8.88 18.97 -8.10
C ALA A 204 9.04 17.94 -9.24
N LEU A 205 9.75 16.83 -8.99
CA LEU A 205 9.90 15.75 -9.96
C LEU A 205 8.55 15.10 -10.31
N TYR A 206 7.70 14.88 -9.30
CA TYR A 206 6.39 14.25 -9.46
C TYR A 206 5.42 15.12 -10.25
N GLU A 207 5.34 16.41 -9.91
CA GLU A 207 4.52 17.39 -10.66
C GLU A 207 5.01 17.53 -12.10
N LYS A 208 6.33 17.61 -12.32
CA LYS A 208 6.92 17.66 -13.67
C LYS A 208 6.58 16.40 -14.48
N ALA A 209 6.66 15.22 -13.87
CA ALA A 209 6.35 13.96 -14.55
C ALA A 209 4.85 13.81 -14.88
N ALA A 210 3.98 14.37 -14.05
CA ALA A 210 2.54 14.36 -14.23
C ALA A 210 2.04 15.44 -15.21
N GLY A 211 2.78 16.55 -15.36
CA GLY A 211 2.40 17.69 -16.19
C GLY A 211 1.28 18.56 -15.61
N ARG A 212 0.88 18.31 -14.36
CA ARG A 212 -0.14 19.05 -13.61
C ARG A 212 0.08 18.87 -12.11
N GLY A 213 -0.49 19.76 -11.29
CA GLY A 213 -0.62 19.51 -9.85
C GLY A 213 -1.50 18.28 -9.61
N VAL A 214 -0.96 17.27 -8.93
CA VAL A 214 -1.65 15.98 -8.72
C VAL A 214 -2.22 15.84 -7.32
N LEU A 215 -1.57 16.44 -6.31
CA LEU A 215 -1.90 16.27 -4.90
C LEU A 215 -2.06 17.64 -4.23
N SER A 216 -2.95 17.72 -3.23
CA SER A 216 -3.10 18.89 -2.37
C SER A 216 -1.93 18.99 -1.37
N SER A 217 -1.69 20.17 -0.79
CA SER A 217 -0.68 20.34 0.25
C SER A 217 -0.93 19.44 1.47
N ALA A 218 -2.19 19.24 1.84
CA ALA A 218 -2.55 18.32 2.92
C ALA A 218 -2.10 16.89 2.61
N ARG A 219 -2.30 16.43 1.37
CA ARG A 219 -1.86 15.10 0.93
C ARG A 219 -0.34 14.98 0.85
N TRP A 220 0.36 16.04 0.43
CA TRP A 220 1.83 16.03 0.47
C TRP A 220 2.36 15.94 1.89
N ASN A 221 1.80 16.71 2.83
CA ASN A 221 2.20 16.66 4.23
C ASN A 221 1.97 15.28 4.84
N GLU A 222 0.84 14.64 4.51
CA GLU A 222 0.53 13.29 4.95
C GLU A 222 1.55 12.25 4.43
N VAL A 223 1.92 12.35 3.15
CA VAL A 223 2.95 11.46 2.57
C VAL A 223 4.30 11.66 3.25
N LEU A 224 4.68 12.90 3.56
CA LEU A 224 5.91 13.17 4.32
C LEU A 224 5.83 12.61 5.75
N GLU A 225 4.69 12.75 6.42
CA GLU A 225 4.46 12.21 7.77
C GLU A 225 4.66 10.69 7.79
N ARG A 226 4.20 9.96 6.76
CA ARG A 226 4.48 8.51 6.64
C ARG A 226 5.97 8.20 6.64
N ILE A 227 6.77 8.95 5.88
CA ILE A 227 8.24 8.76 5.85
C ILE A 227 8.81 9.02 7.24
N GLN A 228 8.44 10.14 7.85
CA GLN A 228 8.90 10.55 9.19
C GLN A 228 8.56 9.53 10.29
N GLN A 229 7.44 8.82 10.15
CA GLN A 229 7.02 7.74 11.06
C GLN A 229 7.69 6.38 10.76
N GLY A 230 8.62 6.31 9.79
CA GLY A 230 9.28 5.08 9.39
C GLY A 230 8.41 4.14 8.55
N LEU A 231 7.28 4.63 8.03
CA LEU A 231 6.35 3.89 7.17
C LEU A 231 6.60 4.14 5.68
N GLY A 232 7.67 4.86 5.35
CA GLY A 232 8.03 5.21 3.98
C GLY A 232 9.53 5.24 3.77
N LEU A 233 9.93 4.93 2.53
CA LEU A 233 11.29 5.10 2.03
C LEU A 233 11.22 5.84 0.70
N LEU A 234 11.86 7.00 0.64
CA LEU A 234 12.04 7.76 -0.58
C LEU A 234 13.38 7.40 -1.21
N ALA A 235 13.36 7.00 -2.47
CA ALA A 235 14.55 6.66 -3.23
C ALA A 235 14.65 7.54 -4.48
N PHE A 236 15.86 7.99 -4.79
CA PHE A 236 16.16 8.71 -6.02
C PHE A 236 17.27 8.03 -6.81
N VAL A 237 17.34 8.34 -8.09
CA VAL A 237 18.53 8.10 -8.92
C VAL A 237 18.98 9.39 -9.58
N ARG A 238 20.30 9.61 -9.60
CA ARG A 238 20.99 10.69 -10.31
C ARG A 238 22.29 10.18 -10.92
N ASP A 239 22.92 11.02 -11.73
CA ASP A 239 24.32 10.84 -12.10
C ASP A 239 25.23 11.27 -10.93
N ALA A 240 26.35 10.58 -10.71
CA ALA A 240 27.31 10.91 -9.66
C ALA A 240 27.83 12.34 -9.78
N ALA A 241 27.99 12.82 -11.02
CA ALA A 241 28.45 14.19 -11.31
C ALA A 241 27.31 15.23 -11.33
N ALA A 242 26.04 14.80 -11.24
CA ALA A 242 24.90 15.69 -11.25
C ALA A 242 24.36 15.89 -9.83
N GLU A 243 23.94 17.12 -9.53
CA GLU A 243 23.21 17.46 -8.30
C GLU A 243 21.71 17.16 -8.41
N ARG A 244 21.21 16.90 -9.63
CA ARG A 244 19.79 16.75 -9.93
C ARG A 244 19.35 15.31 -10.06
N TYR A 245 18.23 14.96 -9.43
CA TYR A 245 17.59 13.65 -9.56
C TYR A 245 16.84 13.49 -10.89
N PHE A 246 16.98 12.33 -11.51
CA PHE A 246 16.33 11.96 -12.78
C PHE A 246 15.02 11.20 -12.57
N SER A 247 15.01 10.33 -11.57
CA SER A 247 13.85 9.50 -11.23
C SER A 247 13.80 9.31 -9.71
N GLY A 248 12.60 9.15 -9.20
CA GLY A 248 12.32 8.97 -7.78
C GLY A 248 11.15 8.02 -7.57
N ALA A 249 11.19 7.29 -6.46
CA ALA A 249 10.17 6.36 -6.06
C ALA A 249 9.91 6.49 -4.55
N LEU A 250 8.64 6.44 -4.18
CA LEU A 250 8.22 6.32 -2.79
C LEU A 250 7.72 4.90 -2.56
N ILE A 251 8.30 4.26 -1.55
CA ILE A 251 7.94 2.93 -1.09
C ILE A 251 7.22 3.07 0.24
N THR A 252 6.07 2.43 0.39
CA THR A 252 5.42 2.29 1.69
C THR A 252 5.92 1.02 2.36
N ILE A 253 6.36 1.10 3.61
CA ILE A 253 6.94 -0.02 4.36
C ILE A 253 6.12 -0.24 5.62
N TYR A 254 5.85 -1.50 5.94
CA TYR A 254 5.30 -1.89 7.23
C TYR A 254 5.68 -3.34 7.54
N LYS A 255 6.02 -3.68 8.78
CA LYS A 255 6.44 -5.05 9.15
C LYS A 255 7.46 -5.63 8.16
N LYS A 256 7.14 -6.77 7.52
CA LYS A 256 8.02 -7.52 6.61
C LYS A 256 7.75 -7.27 5.13
N GLY A 257 6.88 -6.32 4.78
CA GLY A 257 6.51 -6.04 3.40
C GLY A 257 6.74 -4.58 2.99
N ALA A 258 6.79 -4.36 1.69
CA ALA A 258 6.92 -3.05 1.09
C ALA A 258 6.04 -2.95 -0.16
N ASN A 259 5.47 -1.77 -0.45
CA ASN A 259 4.67 -1.53 -1.64
C ASN A 259 5.22 -0.35 -2.44
N TYR A 260 5.31 -0.53 -3.77
CA TYR A 260 5.70 0.50 -4.70
C TYR A 260 4.56 1.52 -4.91
N ALA A 261 4.54 2.55 -4.08
CA ALA A 261 3.39 3.44 -3.92
C ALA A 261 3.36 4.57 -4.96
N MET A 262 4.47 5.27 -5.15
CA MET A 262 4.55 6.40 -6.09
C MET A 262 5.87 6.40 -6.84
N ALA A 263 5.87 6.94 -8.06
CA ALA A 263 7.09 7.19 -8.79
C ALA A 263 6.95 8.31 -9.80
N ALA A 264 8.09 8.92 -10.08
CA ALA A 264 8.24 9.95 -11.07
C ALA A 264 9.57 9.79 -11.79
N THR A 265 9.56 10.00 -13.09
CA THR A 265 10.77 10.11 -13.89
C THR A 265 10.65 11.37 -14.72
N ASP A 266 11.69 12.19 -14.69
CA ASP A 266 11.76 13.41 -15.48
C ASP A 266 11.47 13.06 -16.95
N PRO A 267 10.48 13.71 -17.58
CA PRO A 267 10.16 13.48 -18.99
C PRO A 267 11.37 13.52 -19.93
N GLN A 268 12.38 14.37 -19.65
CA GLN A 268 13.59 14.49 -20.46
C GLN A 268 14.55 13.30 -20.29
N GLU A 269 14.45 12.56 -19.19
CA GLU A 269 15.33 11.44 -18.87
C GLU A 269 14.66 10.07 -19.16
N ARG A 270 13.39 10.03 -19.61
CA ARG A 270 12.67 8.76 -19.84
C ARG A 270 13.31 7.84 -20.87
N SER A 271 14.05 8.40 -21.83
CA SER A 271 14.79 7.63 -22.84
C SER A 271 16.15 7.14 -22.34
N ARG A 272 16.61 7.60 -21.17
CA ARG A 272 17.87 7.19 -20.58
C ARG A 272 17.79 5.71 -20.21
N ARG A 273 18.69 4.92 -20.78
CA ARG A 273 18.63 3.47 -20.66
C ARG A 273 18.87 3.02 -19.22
N GLY A 274 17.94 2.22 -18.69
CA GLY A 274 18.14 1.48 -17.45
C GLY A 274 17.97 2.26 -16.16
N ILE A 275 17.59 3.55 -16.18
CA ILE A 275 17.44 4.34 -14.94
C ILE A 275 16.37 3.78 -14.00
N GLY A 276 15.19 3.43 -14.53
CA GLY A 276 14.09 2.90 -13.71
C GLY A 276 14.41 1.51 -13.19
N GLN A 277 15.06 0.70 -14.02
CA GLN A 277 15.52 -0.64 -13.65
C GLN A 277 16.60 -0.59 -12.58
N PHE A 278 17.56 0.34 -12.71
CA PHE A 278 18.59 0.59 -11.71
C PHE A 278 17.97 1.00 -10.38
N LEU A 279 17.09 2.01 -10.39
CA LEU A 279 16.46 2.51 -9.18
C LEU A 279 15.69 1.39 -8.46
N GLN A 280 14.86 0.63 -9.17
CA GLN A 280 14.11 -0.48 -8.58
C GLN A 280 15.03 -1.61 -8.08
N TRP A 281 16.11 -1.93 -8.80
CA TRP A 281 17.11 -2.89 -8.32
C TRP A 281 17.75 -2.44 -7.01
N ARG A 282 18.15 -1.15 -6.93
CA ARG A 282 18.72 -0.58 -5.71
C ARG A 282 17.72 -0.54 -4.56
N ILE A 283 16.44 -0.25 -4.83
CA ILE A 283 15.35 -0.33 -3.85
C ILE A 283 15.20 -1.75 -3.32
N MET A 284 15.20 -2.77 -4.19
CA MET A 284 15.10 -4.17 -3.76
C MET A 284 16.26 -4.56 -2.82
N SER A 285 17.49 -4.15 -3.14
CA SER A 285 18.65 -4.38 -2.26
C SER A 285 18.50 -3.66 -0.93
N GLU A 286 18.15 -2.38 -0.94
CA GLU A 286 17.97 -1.56 0.28
C GLU A 286 16.87 -2.13 1.19
N LEU A 287 15.73 -2.54 0.62
CA LEU A 287 14.63 -3.16 1.38
C LEU A 287 15.07 -4.47 2.04
N ARG A 288 15.82 -5.31 1.33
CA ARG A 288 16.36 -6.54 1.90
C ARG A 288 17.33 -6.25 3.05
N ASP A 289 18.22 -5.28 2.88
CA ASP A 289 19.21 -4.93 3.90
C ASP A 289 18.52 -4.37 5.17
N ARG A 290 17.30 -3.84 5.03
CA ARG A 290 16.39 -3.45 6.14
C ARG A 290 15.54 -4.60 6.71
N GLY A 291 15.73 -5.84 6.23
CA GLY A 291 15.00 -7.02 6.70
C GLY A 291 13.60 -7.19 6.12
N ILE A 292 13.24 -6.47 5.05
CA ILE A 292 11.97 -6.66 4.35
C ILE A 292 12.02 -7.95 3.53
N GLU A 293 10.97 -8.76 3.65
CA GLU A 293 10.89 -10.07 3.02
C GLU A 293 10.13 -10.02 1.68
N PHE A 294 9.16 -9.11 1.54
CA PHE A 294 8.28 -9.05 0.37
C PHE A 294 8.17 -7.64 -0.19
N TYR A 295 8.18 -7.52 -1.52
CA TYR A 295 8.01 -6.25 -2.22
C TYR A 295 6.92 -6.35 -3.29
N ASP A 296 5.82 -5.65 -3.07
CA ASP A 296 4.69 -5.56 -3.97
C ASP A 296 4.91 -4.43 -4.99
N MET A 297 5.06 -4.81 -6.25
CA MET A 297 5.22 -3.88 -7.37
C MET A 297 3.89 -3.23 -7.80
N GLY A 298 2.77 -3.66 -7.23
CA GLY A 298 1.44 -3.14 -7.50
C GLY A 298 0.75 -3.75 -8.72
N GLY A 299 -0.45 -3.24 -8.99
CA GLY A 299 -1.42 -3.80 -9.92
C GLY A 299 -0.87 -4.09 -11.32
N GLN A 300 -1.41 -5.16 -11.91
CA GLN A 300 -1.02 -5.67 -13.21
C GLN A 300 -1.92 -5.23 -14.35
N ASN A 301 -3.04 -4.57 -14.06
CA ASN A 301 -3.99 -4.12 -15.06
C ASN A 301 -3.88 -2.61 -15.26
N GLY A 302 -4.29 -2.15 -16.44
CA GLY A 302 -4.33 -0.73 -16.79
C GLY A 302 -5.42 -0.50 -17.82
N ASP A 303 -6.16 0.59 -17.66
CA ASP A 303 -7.28 0.95 -18.53
C ASP A 303 -6.81 1.86 -19.68
N SER A 304 -5.58 2.39 -19.57
CA SER A 304 -4.91 3.20 -20.57
C SER A 304 -3.59 2.58 -21.05
N GLU A 305 -3.13 2.96 -22.24
CA GLU A 305 -1.82 2.55 -22.77
C GLU A 305 -0.67 2.87 -21.80
N LYS A 306 -0.76 4.03 -21.13
CA LYS A 306 0.20 4.44 -20.10
C LYS A 306 0.25 3.44 -18.96
N GLU A 307 -0.90 3.04 -18.42
CA GLU A 307 -0.98 2.09 -17.30
C GLU A 307 -0.57 0.68 -17.73
N VAL A 308 -0.93 0.25 -18.95
CA VAL A 308 -0.45 -1.02 -19.52
C VAL A 308 1.06 -1.04 -19.61
N ASN A 309 1.70 0.05 -20.03
CA ASN A 309 3.16 0.17 -20.08
C ASN A 309 3.79 0.15 -18.68
N ILE A 310 3.17 0.79 -17.68
CA ILE A 310 3.60 0.74 -16.29
C ILE A 310 3.51 -0.70 -15.74
N ALA A 311 2.39 -1.38 -15.97
CA ALA A 311 2.20 -2.77 -15.57
C ALA A 311 3.24 -3.69 -16.22
N ARG A 312 3.47 -3.54 -17.53
CA ARG A 312 4.50 -4.29 -18.26
C ARG A 312 5.89 -4.09 -17.65
N PHE A 313 6.28 -2.85 -17.36
CA PHE A 313 7.54 -2.55 -16.68
C PHE A 313 7.64 -3.31 -15.35
N LYS A 314 6.60 -3.27 -14.51
CA LYS A 314 6.57 -3.95 -13.20
C LYS A 314 6.73 -5.48 -13.30
N ARG A 315 6.09 -6.14 -14.27
CA ARG A 315 6.16 -7.61 -14.47
C ARG A 315 7.58 -8.12 -14.71
N HIS A 316 8.44 -7.29 -15.27
CA HIS A 316 9.75 -7.73 -15.74
C HIS A 316 10.80 -7.81 -14.61
N PHE A 317 10.44 -7.49 -13.36
CA PHE A 317 11.30 -7.63 -12.18
C PHE A 317 11.27 -9.01 -11.51
N GLY A 318 10.59 -9.99 -12.11
CA GLY A 318 10.70 -11.40 -11.68
C GLY A 318 9.89 -11.77 -10.44
N GLY A 319 8.91 -10.95 -10.07
CA GLY A 319 7.93 -11.29 -9.04
C GLY A 319 6.90 -12.31 -9.53
N VAL A 320 6.16 -12.88 -8.59
CA VAL A 320 5.06 -13.82 -8.84
C VAL A 320 3.75 -13.04 -8.90
N PRO A 321 2.88 -13.32 -9.89
CA PRO A 321 1.51 -12.79 -9.87
C PRO A 321 0.77 -13.29 -8.62
N THR A 322 0.28 -12.37 -7.81
CA THR A 322 -0.40 -12.68 -6.54
C THR A 322 -1.79 -12.07 -6.54
N GLN A 323 -2.78 -12.85 -6.12
CA GLN A 323 -4.16 -12.39 -6.00
C GLN A 323 -4.31 -11.48 -4.78
N VAL A 324 -4.76 -10.25 -5.00
CA VAL A 324 -5.26 -9.38 -3.94
C VAL A 324 -6.76 -9.59 -3.87
N TRP A 325 -7.22 -10.28 -2.84
CA TRP A 325 -8.64 -10.50 -2.62
C TRP A 325 -9.32 -9.18 -2.26
N ALA A 326 -10.34 -8.81 -3.03
CA ALA A 326 -11.11 -7.60 -2.80
C ALA A 326 -12.56 -7.81 -3.22
N GLY A 327 -13.47 -7.04 -2.64
CA GLY A 327 -14.88 -7.16 -2.95
C GLY A 327 -15.63 -5.86 -2.79
N VAL A 328 -16.79 -5.79 -3.45
CA VAL A 328 -17.74 -4.69 -3.34
C VAL A 328 -19.10 -5.23 -2.91
N LYS A 329 -19.70 -4.61 -1.90
CA LYS A 329 -21.06 -4.90 -1.45
C LYS A 329 -21.90 -3.63 -1.55
N GLU A 330 -23.04 -3.70 -2.24
CA GLU A 330 -24.02 -2.61 -2.35
C GLU A 330 -25.06 -2.75 -1.22
N TYR A 331 -25.64 -1.65 -0.75
CA TYR A 331 -26.62 -1.61 0.36
C TYR A 331 -27.97 -1.02 -0.01
#